data_AF-A0A1G9QQG8-F1
#
_entry.id   AF-A0A1G9QQG8-F1
#
_cell.length_a   1.000
_cell.length_b   1.000
_cell.length_c   1.000
_cell.angle_alpha   90.00
_cell.angle_beta   90.00
_cell.angle_gamma   90.00
#
_symmetry.space_group_name_H-M   'P 1'
#
loop_
_entity.id
_entity.type
_entity.pdbx_description
1 polymer ?
#
loop_
_entity_poly.entity_id
_entity_poly.type
_entity_poly.pdbx_seq_one_letter_code
_entity_poly.pdbx_strand_id
1 'polypeptide(L)'
;MAVDTLGYLLALHVTPADEQERAQVKTLCEAVQQATGHTVEAAWANQGYTGGRAHQAARDIGIDLQIVKLPEAKKGFVLLPRR
;
A
#
# COMPACT_ATOMS: atom_id res chain seq x y z
N MET A 1 -0.19 0.01 -5.11
CA MET A 1 0.36 1.24 -5.76
C MET A 1 1.00 2.08 -4.68
N ALA A 2 2.13 2.72 -4.97
CA ALA A 2 2.82 3.65 -4.08
C ALA A 2 3.07 4.97 -4.82
N VAL A 3 2.92 6.07 -4.09
CA VAL A 3 3.18 7.44 -4.57
C VAL A 3 4.11 8.14 -3.60
N ASP A 4 4.79 9.18 -4.06
CA ASP A 4 5.54 10.07 -3.17
C ASP A 4 4.62 11.07 -2.44
N THR A 5 5.21 11.95 -1.62
CA THR A 5 4.47 12.96 -0.86
C THR A 5 3.81 14.04 -1.73
N LEU A 6 4.23 14.19 -2.99
CA LEU A 6 3.64 15.10 -3.98
C LEU A 6 2.54 14.41 -4.81
N GLY A 7 2.35 13.10 -4.63
CA GLY A 7 1.37 12.29 -5.33
C GLY A 7 1.88 11.71 -6.66
N TYR A 8 3.17 11.80 -6.96
CA TYR A 8 3.75 11.18 -8.14
C TYR A 8 3.86 9.66 -7.98
N LEU A 9 3.49 8.94 -9.03
CA LEU A 9 3.51 7.48 -9.04
C LEU A 9 4.95 6.96 -8.98
N LEU A 10 5.26 6.20 -7.93
CA LEU A 10 6.56 5.53 -7.77
C LEU A 10 6.51 4.08 -8.27
N ALA A 11 5.46 3.34 -7.90
CA ALA A 11 5.32 1.94 -8.26
C ALA A 11 3.86 1.50 -8.33
N LEU A 12 3.56 0.62 -9.30
CA LEU A 12 2.27 -0.04 -9.43
C LEU A 12 2.49 -1.54 -9.61
N HIS A 13 1.83 -2.32 -8.75
CA HIS A 13 1.77 -3.76 -8.85
C HIS A 13 0.30 -4.15 -8.98
N VAL A 14 -0.02 -4.95 -9.99
CA VAL A 14 -1.39 -5.37 -10.33
C VAL A 14 -1.50 -6.87 -10.07
N THR A 15 -2.50 -7.25 -9.30
CA THR A 15 -2.77 -8.65 -8.98
C THR A 15 -4.19 -9.04 -9.38
N PRO A 16 -4.45 -10.33 -9.58
CA PRO A 16 -5.80 -10.88 -9.59
C PRO A 16 -6.60 -10.45 -8.34
N ALA A 17 -7.93 -10.38 -8.49
CA ALA A 17 -8.81 -9.84 -7.45
C ALA A 17 -9.00 -10.76 -6.22
N ASP A 18 -8.61 -12.02 -6.32
CA ASP A 18 -8.64 -13.01 -5.24
C ASP A 18 -7.39 -12.96 -4.34
N GLU A 19 -6.33 -12.28 -4.79
CA GLU A 19 -5.13 -12.09 -4.01
C GLU A 19 -5.30 -10.99 -2.96
N GLN A 20 -4.72 -11.22 -1.78
CA GLN A 20 -4.80 -10.27 -0.67
C GLN A 20 -3.67 -9.26 -0.77
N GLU A 21 -3.97 -7.96 -0.64
CA GLU A 21 -3.01 -6.86 -0.80
C GLU A 21 -1.82 -6.96 0.15
N ARG A 22 -2.03 -7.51 1.35
CA ARG A 22 -0.97 -7.77 2.35
C ARG A 22 0.13 -8.72 1.86
N ALA A 23 -0.15 -9.60 0.89
CA ALA A 23 0.85 -10.49 0.31
C ALA A 23 1.85 -9.73 -0.59
N GLN A 24 1.45 -8.54 -1.07
CA GLN A 24 2.17 -7.78 -2.08
C GLN A 24 2.99 -6.61 -1.53
N VAL A 25 2.99 -6.43 -0.20
CA VAL A 25 3.73 -5.34 0.47
C VAL A 25 5.21 -5.40 0.15
N LYS A 26 5.82 -6.58 0.22
CA LYS A 26 7.25 -6.75 -0.05
C LYS A 26 7.60 -6.30 -1.47
N THR A 27 6.89 -6.84 -2.46
CA THR A 27 7.06 -6.51 -3.88
C THR A 27 6.93 -5.01 -4.13
N LEU A 28 5.92 -4.37 -3.52
CA LEU A 28 5.70 -2.94 -3.68
C LEU A 28 6.81 -2.11 -3.02
N CYS A 29 7.29 -2.53 -1.84
CA CYS A 29 8.39 -1.86 -1.13
C CYS A 29 9.70 -1.93 -1.92
N GLU A 30 10.05 -3.11 -2.47
CA GLU A 30 11.24 -3.30 -3.31
C GLU A 30 11.18 -2.40 -4.56
N ALA A 31 10.01 -2.35 -5.20
CA ALA A 31 9.80 -1.48 -6.37
C ALA A 31 9.96 0.01 -6.04
N VAL A 32 9.54 0.45 -4.84
CA VAL A 32 9.72 1.83 -4.39
C VAL A 32 11.19 2.18 -4.18
N GLN A 33 11.97 1.29 -3.55
CA GLN A 33 13.42 1.52 -3.40
C GLN A 33 14.09 1.63 -4.77
N GLN A 34 13.75 0.74 -5.71
CA GLN A 34 14.29 0.76 -7.07
C GLN A 34 13.89 2.02 -7.85
N ALA A 35 12.62 2.43 -7.78
CA ALA A 35 12.13 3.60 -8.51
C ALA A 35 12.74 4.91 -8.01
N THR A 36 13.02 5.00 -6.70
CA THR A 36 13.63 6.20 -6.12
C THR A 36 15.15 6.20 -6.23
N GLY A 37 15.80 5.03 -6.30
CA GLY A 37 17.26 4.92 -6.23
C GLY A 37 17.84 5.35 -4.88
N HIS A 38 16.98 5.53 -3.88
CA HIS A 38 17.30 6.00 -2.54
C HIS A 38 16.74 5.04 -1.50
N THR A 39 17.11 5.24 -0.24
CA THR A 39 16.53 4.49 0.88
C THR A 39 15.29 5.21 1.39
N VAL A 40 14.12 4.65 1.08
CA VAL A 40 12.85 5.02 1.70
C VAL A 40 12.73 4.29 3.03
N GLU A 41 12.47 5.04 4.10
CA GLU A 41 12.42 4.51 5.47
C GLU A 41 11.00 4.44 6.06
N ALA A 42 10.04 5.15 5.46
CA ALA A 42 8.67 5.23 5.98
C ALA A 42 7.64 5.19 4.84
N ALA A 43 6.52 4.51 5.09
CA ALA A 43 5.39 4.47 4.17
C ALA A 43 4.07 4.51 4.94
N TRP A 44 3.08 5.22 4.40
CA TRP A 44 1.72 5.26 4.97
C TRP A 44 0.76 4.45 4.10
N ALA A 45 0.03 3.54 4.74
CA ALA A 45 -0.95 2.70 4.06
C ALA A 45 -2.31 2.73 4.77
N ASN A 46 -3.37 2.41 4.05
CA ASN A 46 -4.72 2.32 4.63
C ASN A 46 -4.92 0.98 5.36
N GLN A 47 -6.11 0.80 5.95
CA GLN A 47 -6.44 -0.42 6.70
C GLN A 47 -6.44 -1.71 5.87
N GLY A 48 -6.47 -1.67 4.54
CA GLY A 48 -6.33 -2.87 3.70
C GLY A 48 -4.99 -3.58 3.89
N TYR A 49 -3.98 -2.85 4.38
CA TYR A 49 -2.66 -3.37 4.70
C TYR A 49 -2.47 -3.70 6.19
N THR A 50 -3.56 -3.74 6.97
CA THR A 50 -3.48 -4.11 8.39
C THR A 50 -3.03 -5.56 8.56
N GLY A 51 -2.07 -5.80 9.46
CA GLY A 51 -1.67 -7.14 9.92
C GLY A 51 -0.17 -7.29 10.07
N GLY A 52 0.26 -8.18 10.97
CA GLY A 52 1.69 -8.38 11.29
C GLY A 52 2.55 -8.77 10.09
N ARG A 53 2.01 -9.54 9.13
CA ARG A 53 2.74 -9.92 7.90
C ARG A 53 3.09 -8.72 7.02
N ALA A 54 2.18 -7.75 6.90
CA ALA A 54 2.43 -6.55 6.10
C ALA A 54 3.52 -5.68 6.73
N HIS A 55 3.46 -5.47 8.05
CA HIS A 55 4.53 -4.76 8.78
C HIS A 55 5.87 -5.47 8.66
N GLN A 56 5.90 -6.80 8.83
CA GLN A 56 7.15 -7.56 8.71
C GLN A 56 7.72 -7.47 7.30
N ALA A 57 6.88 -7.64 6.27
CA ALA A 57 7.30 -7.54 4.88
C ALA A 57 7.91 -6.18 4.52
N ALA A 58 7.36 -5.08 5.05
CA ALA A 58 7.94 -3.75 4.86
C ALA A 58 9.24 -3.57 5.64
N ARG A 59 9.29 -4.05 6.90
CA ARG A 59 10.48 -3.99 7.76
C ARG A 59 11.66 -4.77 7.21
N ASP A 60 11.41 -5.91 6.56
CA ASP A 60 12.45 -6.70 5.89
C ASP A 60 13.14 -5.91 4.76
N ILE A 61 12.48 -4.86 4.24
CA ILE A 61 12.99 -3.93 3.21
C ILE A 61 13.45 -2.58 3.81
N GLY A 62 13.47 -2.47 5.15
CA GLY A 62 13.90 -1.26 5.87
C GLY A 62 12.84 -0.17 5.93
N ILE A 63 11.58 -0.46 5.62
CA ILE A 63 10.48 0.51 5.63
C ILE A 63 9.62 0.32 6.88
N ASP A 64 9.45 1.40 7.65
CA ASP A 64 8.46 1.50 8.70
C ASP A 64 7.07 1.80 8.10
N LEU A 65 6.23 0.78 8.05
CA LEU A 65 4.87 0.88 7.53
C LEU A 65 3.93 1.42 8.61
N GLN A 66 3.34 2.57 8.37
CA GLN A 66 2.39 3.25 9.24
C GLN A 66 0.96 3.11 8.70
N ILE A 67 0.08 2.46 9.45
CA ILE A 67 -1.31 2.26 9.03
C ILE A 67 -2.16 3.44 9.46
N VAL A 68 -2.65 4.20 8.49
CA VAL A 68 -3.55 5.35 8.70
C VAL A 68 -5.00 4.88 8.62
N LYS A 69 -5.74 5.13 9.71
CA LYS A 69 -7.19 4.94 9.73
C LYS A 69 -7.87 6.19 9.17
N LEU A 70 -8.77 6.02 8.22
CA LEU A 70 -9.67 7.10 7.79
C LEU A 70 -10.61 7.44 8.96
N PRO A 71 -10.79 8.73 9.31
CA PRO A 71 -11.78 9.15 10.29
C PRO A 71 -13.19 8.92 9.71
N GLU A 72 -13.86 7.91 10.22
CA GLU A 72 -15.22 7.43 9.90
C GLU A 72 -15.51 7.11 8.42
N ALA A 73 -16.30 6.06 8.20
CA ALA A 73 -16.74 5.69 6.85
C ALA A 73 -17.51 6.87 6.25
N LYS A 74 -17.11 7.33 5.05
CA LYS A 74 -17.96 8.23 4.25
C LYS A 74 -19.33 7.57 4.14
N LYS A 75 -20.36 8.20 4.72
CA LYS A 75 -21.75 7.75 4.59
C LYS A 75 -22.12 7.80 3.11
N GLY A 76 -22.34 6.62 2.51
CA GLY A 76 -22.79 6.51 1.12
C GLY A 76 -22.08 5.39 0.37
N PHE A 77 -22.74 4.23 0.32
CA PHE A 77 -22.45 3.22 -0.69
C PHE A 77 -23.30 3.55 -1.93
N VAL A 78 -22.66 3.79 -3.08
CA VAL A 78 -23.36 3.97 -4.35
C VAL A 78 -23.38 2.63 -5.07
N LEU A 79 -24.57 2.06 -5.24
CA LEU A 79 -24.78 0.87 -6.06
C LEU A 79 -24.57 1.24 -7.53
N LEU A 80 -23.56 0.66 -8.17
CA LEU A 80 -23.43 0.73 -9.62
C LEU A 80 -24.53 -0.14 -10.27
N PRO A 81 -25.11 0.28 -11.41
CA PRO A 81 -26.09 -0.54 -12.12
C PRO A 81 -25.47 -1.90 -12.47
N ARG A 82 -26.25 -2.98 -12.29
CA ARG A 82 -25.87 -4.31 -12.78
C ARG A 82 -25.71 -4.24 -14.31
N ARG A 83 -24.58 -4.73 -14.81
CA ARG A 83 -24.36 -4.95 -16.25
C ARG A 83 -25.12 -6.18 -16.73
#